data_AF-A0A830FKY5-F1
#
_entry.id   AF-A0A830FKY5-F1
#
_cell.length_a   1.000
_cell.length_b   1.000
_cell.length_c   1.000
_cell.angle_alpha   90.00
_cell.angle_beta   90.00
_cell.angle_gamma   90.00
#
_symmetry.space_group_name_H-M   'P 1'
#
loop_
_entity.id
_entity.type
_entity.pdbx_description
1 polymer ?
#
loop_
_entity_poly.entity_id
_entity_poly.type
_entity_poly.pdbx_seq_one_letter_code
_entity_poly.pdbx_strand_id
1 'polypeptide(L)' 'MTSDDEPPTAPVVCEACGTTNRVPLSEVAETVERHNERVHDGAAEAEVDPDVADQLADLVARDLGFLDD' A
#
# COMPACT_ATOMS: atom_id res chain seq x y z
N MET A 1 18.53 10.92 9.97
CA MET A 1 19.32 9.88 9.29
C MET A 1 18.48 8.61 9.41
N THR A 2 17.57 8.38 8.46
CA THR A 2 16.96 7.06 8.31
C THR A 2 18.10 6.14 7.91
N SER A 3 18.37 5.12 8.72
CA SER A 3 19.33 4.09 8.33
C SER A 3 18.81 3.47 7.03
N ASP A 4 19.61 3.50 5.98
CA ASP A 4 19.34 2.88 4.67
C ASP A 4 19.07 1.35 4.77
N ASP A 5 19.29 0.79 5.96
CA ASP A 5 19.14 -0.63 6.31
C ASP A 5 17.70 -1.01 6.70
N GLU A 6 16.82 -0.05 7.03
CA GLU A 6 15.43 -0.36 7.39
C GLU A 6 14.55 -0.44 6.13
N PRO A 7 13.86 -1.57 5.90
CA PRO A 7 13.07 -1.76 4.69
C PRO A 7 11.94 -0.72 4.64
N PRO A 8 11.67 -0.14 3.45
CA PRO A 8 10.59 0.83 3.29
C PRO A 8 9.24 0.23 3.71
N THR A 9 8.38 1.06 4.28
CA THR A 9 7.04 0.66 4.71
C THR A 9 5.99 1.38 3.89
N ALA A 10 4.84 0.75 3.66
CA ALA A 10 3.67 1.35 3.03
C ALA A 10 2.49 1.44 4.01
N PRO A 11 1.71 2.52 3.96
CA PRO A 11 0.45 2.60 4.67
C PRO A 11 -0.60 1.69 4.03
N VAL A 12 -1.29 0.94 4.86
CA VAL A 12 -2.41 0.07 4.52
C VAL A 12 -3.63 0.57 5.27
N VAL A 13 -4.74 0.72 4.56
CA VAL A 13 -6.02 1.19 5.08
C VAL A 13 -7.12 0.19 4.76
N CYS A 14 -8.09 0.07 5.65
CA CYS A 14 -9.33 -0.65 5.40
C CYS A 14 -10.50 0.23 5.80
N GLU A 15 -11.22 0.76 4.82
CA GLU A 15 -12.31 1.69 5.06
C GLU A 15 -13.50 1.02 5.76
N ALA A 16 -13.72 -0.28 5.49
CA ALA A 16 -14.84 -1.04 6.05
C ALA A 16 -14.77 -1.20 7.57
N CYS A 17 -13.58 -1.37 8.15
CA CYS A 17 -13.40 -1.52 9.60
C CYS A 17 -12.55 -0.40 10.25
N GLY A 18 -12.09 0.58 9.47
CA GLY A 18 -11.29 1.71 9.95
C GLY A 18 -9.85 1.35 10.34
N THR A 19 -9.34 0.19 9.91
CA THR A 19 -7.97 -0.22 10.25
C THR A 19 -6.97 0.60 9.45
N THR A 20 -5.95 1.17 10.12
CA THR A 20 -4.83 1.88 9.48
C THR A 20 -3.51 1.39 10.07
N ASN A 21 -2.59 0.92 9.25
CA ASN A 21 -1.28 0.45 9.70
C ASN A 21 -0.17 0.77 8.68
N ARG A 22 1.10 0.76 9.11
CA ARG A 22 2.25 0.77 8.21
C ARG A 22 2.92 -0.60 8.22
N VAL A 23 3.15 -1.16 7.04
CA VAL A 23 3.62 -2.53 6.85
C VAL A 23 4.88 -2.49 5.97
N PRO A 24 5.92 -3.33 6.23
CA PRO A 24 7.06 -3.44 5.33
C PRO A 24 6.60 -3.72 3.89
N LEU A 25 7.17 -3.04 2.90
CA LEU A 25 6.75 -3.16 1.50
C LEU A 25 6.76 -4.61 1.01
N SER A 26 7.72 -5.42 1.49
CA SER A 26 7.84 -6.84 1.20
C SER A 26 6.66 -7.68 1.71
N GLU A 27 5.93 -7.21 2.72
CA GLU A 27 4.86 -7.96 3.40
C GLU A 27 3.46 -7.39 3.15
N VAL A 28 3.34 -6.31 2.37
CA VAL A 28 2.07 -5.61 2.14
C VAL A 28 1.02 -6.54 1.54
N ALA A 29 1.36 -7.23 0.45
CA ALA A 29 0.42 -8.08 -0.28
C ALA A 29 -0.16 -9.19 0.63
N GLU A 30 0.73 -9.92 1.32
CA GLU A 30 0.33 -10.97 2.26
C GLU A 30 -0.48 -10.41 3.44
N THR A 31 -0.16 -9.20 3.91
CA THR A 31 -0.87 -8.58 5.03
C THR A 31 -2.29 -8.15 4.64
N VAL A 32 -2.45 -7.57 3.45
CA VAL A 32 -3.74 -7.17 2.90
C VAL A 32 -4.62 -8.38 2.62
N GLU A 33 -4.10 -9.38 1.90
CA GLU A 33 -4.82 -10.60 1.58
C GLU A 33 -5.33 -11.29 2.85
N ARG A 34 -4.43 -11.51 3.82
CA ARG A 34 -4.75 -12.14 5.10
C ARG A 34 -5.78 -11.36 5.93
N HIS A 35 -5.76 -10.02 5.86
CA HIS A 35 -6.76 -9.19 6.54
C HIS A 35 -8.13 -9.38 5.91
N ASN A 36 -8.21 -9.27 4.59
CA ASN A 36 -9.44 -9.43 3.82
C ASN A 36 -10.04 -10.82 4.02
N GLU A 37 -9.23 -11.88 3.95
CA GLU A 37 -9.67 -13.26 4.20
C GLU A 37 -10.22 -13.48 5.62
N ARG A 38 -9.57 -12.91 6.64
CA ARG A 38 -9.91 -13.18 8.04
C ARG A 38 -11.02 -12.31 8.61
N VAL A 39 -11.15 -11.07 8.13
CA VAL A 39 -12.05 -10.06 8.70
C VAL A 39 -13.23 -9.78 7.78
N HIS A 40 -13.04 -9.91 6.47
CA HIS A 40 -14.02 -9.54 5.44
C HIS A 40 -14.42 -10.71 4.54
N ASP A 41 -14.22 -11.95 4.99
CA ASP A 41 -14.56 -13.18 4.25
C ASP A 41 -13.99 -13.21 2.82
N GLY A 42 -12.81 -12.59 2.62
CA GLY A 42 -12.14 -12.48 1.33
C GLY A 42 -12.58 -11.29 0.46
N ALA A 43 -13.49 -10.44 0.93
CA ALA A 43 -13.82 -9.20 0.23
C ALA A 43 -12.63 -8.22 0.27
N ALA A 44 -12.36 -7.58 -0.87
CA ALA A 44 -11.24 -6.66 -1.05
C ALA A 44 -11.54 -5.30 -0.41
N GLU A 45 -11.50 -5.24 0.92
CA GLU A 45 -11.86 -4.05 1.71
C GLU A 45 -10.62 -3.32 2.28
N ALA A 46 -9.52 -4.05 2.48
CA ALA A 46 -8.22 -3.47 2.81
C ALA A 46 -7.35 -3.34 1.56
N GLU A 47 -6.62 -2.24 1.48
CA GLU A 47 -5.69 -1.93 0.39
C GLU A 47 -4.55 -1.03 0.88
N VAL A 48 -3.55 -0.83 0.02
CA VAL A 48 -2.57 0.25 0.23
C VAL A 48 -3.31 1.57 0.16
N ASP A 49 -2.93 2.52 1.01
CA ASP A 49 -3.55 3.85 1.02
C ASP A 49 -3.70 4.41 -0.41
N PRO A 50 -4.93 4.72 -0.86
CA PRO A 50 -5.18 5.08 -2.26
C PRO A 50 -4.46 6.36 -2.66
N ASP A 51 -4.32 7.33 -1.74
CA ASP A 51 -3.59 8.58 -2.02
C ASP A 51 -2.10 8.33 -2.30
N VAL A 52 -1.53 7.30 -1.67
CA VAL A 52 -0.14 6.88 -1.89
C VAL A 52 -0.02 6.04 -3.16
N ALA A 53 -0.98 5.16 -3.42
CA ALA A 53 -1.01 4.35 -4.64
C ALA A 53 -1.11 5.24 -5.90
N ASP A 54 -1.95 6.27 -5.86
CA ASP A 54 -2.12 7.23 -6.96
C ASP A 54 -0.83 8.03 -7.20
N GLN A 55 -0.21 8.55 -6.15
CA GLN A 55 1.07 9.26 -6.28
C GLN A 55 2.18 8.35 -6.83
N LEU A 56 2.21 7.07 -6.42
CA LEU A 56 3.17 6.11 -6.96
C LEU A 56 2.92 5.84 -8.45
N ALA A 57 1.66 5.69 -8.86
CA ALA A 57 1.30 5.52 -10.26
C ALA A 57 1.77 6.70 -11.12
N ASP A 58 1.56 7.93 -10.63
CA ASP A 58 2.05 9.14 -11.30
C ASP A 58 3.58 9.18 -11.42
N LEU A 59 4.31 8.81 -10.35
CA LEU A 59 5.77 8.75 -10.37
C LEU A 59 6.28 7.72 -11.39
N VAL A 60 5.68 6.53 -11.41
CA VAL A 60 6.02 5.48 -12.40
C VAL A 60 5.66 5.93 -13.81
N ALA A 61 4.52 6.59 -14.01
CA ALA A 61 4.12 7.09 -15.31
C ALA A 61 5.08 8.17 -15.85
N ARG A 62 5.58 9.07 -15.00
CA ARG A 62 6.66 10.01 -15.39
C ARG A 62 7.95 9.28 -15.75
N ASP A 63 8.38 8.32 -14.93
CA ASP A 63 9.61 7.53 -15.19
C ASP A 63 9.54 6.77 -16.52
N LEU A 64 8.36 6.22 -16.85
CA LEU A 64 8.11 5.54 -18.12
C LEU A 64 7.88 6.49 -19.31
N GLY A 65 7.87 7.81 -19.10
CA GLY A 65 7.63 8.81 -20.14
C GLY A 65 6.19 8.87 -20.64
N PHE A 66 5.23 8.38 -19.85
CA PHE A 66 3.80 8.52 -20.12
C PHE A 66 3.23 9.88 -19.68
N LEU A 67 3.92 10.58 -18.79
CA LEU A 67 3.58 11.92 -18.32
C LEU A 67 4.77 12.85 -18.50
N ASP A 68 4.48 14.11 -18.84
CA ASP A 68 5.47 15.19 -18.84
C ASP A 68 5.79 15.64 -17.40
N ASP A 69 6.97 16.23 -17.21
CA ASP A 69 7.51 16.70 -15.92
C ASP A 69 6.85 18.01 -15.42
#